data_AF-A0A6N8XEZ4-F1
#
_entry.id   AF-A0A6N8XEZ4-F1
#
_cell.length_a   1.000
_cell.length_b   1.000
_cell.length_c   1.000
_cell.angle_alpha   90.00
_cell.angle_beta   90.00
_cell.angle_gamma   90.00
#
_symmetry.space_group_name_H-M   'P 1'
#
loop_
_entity.id
_entity.type
_entity.pdbx_description
1 polymer ?
#
loop_
_entity_poly.entity_id
_entity_poly.type
_entity_poly.pdbx_seq_one_letter_code
_entity_poly.pdbx_strand_id
1 'polypeptide(L)' 'MVPCPTCRKPVKWSSENRHRPFCSERCRLIDFGDWANERHRIPGEQFEDVSSDDMEEDHR' A
#
# COMPACT_ATOMS: atom_id res chain seq x y z
N MET A 1 18.96 5.36 -8.90
CA MET A 1 18.70 4.84 -7.54
C MET A 1 17.24 5.10 -7.21
N VAL A 2 16.56 4.19 -6.52
CA VAL A 2 15.14 4.32 -6.15
C VAL A 2 15.07 4.75 -4.68
N PRO A 3 14.28 5.77 -4.31
CA PRO A 3 14.13 6.18 -2.92
C PRO A 3 13.37 5.11 -2.12
N CYS A 4 13.88 4.74 -0.96
CA CYS A 4 13.16 3.88 -0.02
C CYS A 4 11.82 4.55 0.36
N PRO A 5 10.66 3.89 0.20
CA PRO A 5 9.37 4.51 0.50
C PRO A 5 9.24 4.99 1.96
N THR A 6 9.82 4.24 2.90
CA THR A 6 9.72 4.52 4.34
C THR A 6 10.61 5.67 4.82
N CYS A 7 11.87 5.72 4.37
CA CYS A 7 12.88 6.63 4.93
C CYS A 7 13.61 7.49 3.89
N ARG A 8 13.24 7.35 2.60
CA ARG A 8 13.81 8.03 1.44
C ARG A 8 15.31 7.83 1.17
N LYS A 9 16.00 6.97 1.92
CA LYS A 9 17.39 6.60 1.61
C LYS A 9 17.47 6.05 0.17
N PRO A 10 18.44 6.49 -0.66
CA PRO A 10 18.58 5.98 -2.02
C PRO A 10 19.02 4.52 -2.02
N VAL A 11 18.32 3.70 -2.79
CA VAL A 11 18.55 2.25 -2.92
C VAL A 11 18.96 1.93 -4.36
N LYS A 12 20.02 1.12 -4.52
CA LYS A 12 20.38 0.55 -5.82
C LYS A 12 19.38 -0.57 -6.16
N TRP A 13 18.85 -0.55 -7.37
CA TRP A 13 18.00 -1.63 -7.89
C TRP A 13 18.89 -2.81 -8.32
N SER A 14 19.28 -3.69 -7.38
CA SER A 14 20.22 -4.82 -7.59
C SER A 14 19.77 -6.08 -6.87
N SER A 15 19.78 -7.25 -7.54
CA SER A 15 19.34 -8.57 -7.04
C SER A 15 19.79 -8.89 -5.60
N GLU A 16 20.96 -8.37 -5.22
CA GLU A 16 21.59 -8.48 -3.91
C GLU A 16 20.75 -7.90 -2.75
N ASN A 17 20.01 -6.80 -2.97
CA ASN A 17 19.10 -6.28 -1.97
C ASN A 17 17.78 -7.05 -2.00
N ARG A 18 17.58 -7.97 -1.04
CA ARG A 18 16.38 -8.81 -0.92
C ARG A 18 15.11 -8.05 -0.50
N HIS A 19 15.25 -6.80 -0.03
CA HIS A 19 14.16 -6.01 0.51
C HIS A 19 13.71 -4.87 -0.41
N ARG A 20 14.12 -4.85 -1.69
CA ARG A 20 13.67 -3.82 -2.63
C ARG A 20 12.14 -3.72 -2.67
N PRO A 21 11.55 -2.51 -2.77
CA PRO A 21 12.21 -1.21 -2.95
C PRO A 21 12.81 -0.58 -1.67
N PHE A 22 12.71 -1.24 -0.52
CA PHE A 22 13.18 -0.73 0.77
C PHE A 22 14.71 -0.87 0.95
N CYS A 23 15.27 -0.03 1.82
CA CYS A 23 16.70 -0.09 2.13
C CYS A 23 17.07 -1.18 3.14
N SER A 24 16.10 -1.75 3.86
CA SER A 24 16.28 -2.81 4.85
C SER A 24 14.96 -3.49 5.21
N GLU A 25 15.03 -4.64 5.87
CA GLU A 25 13.86 -5.35 6.42
C GLU A 25 13.03 -4.46 7.36
N ARG A 26 13.69 -3.68 8.22
CA ARG A 26 13.02 -2.74 9.14
C ARG A 26 12.09 -1.78 8.40
N CYS A 27 12.53 -1.22 7.27
CA CYS A 27 11.69 -0.30 6.50
C CYS A 27 10.49 -1.01 5.87
N ARG A 28 10.68 -2.24 5.36
CA ARG A 28 9.58 -3.08 4.85
C ARG A 28 8.52 -3.35 5.93
N LEU A 29 8.95 -3.66 7.16
CA LEU A 29 8.03 -3.94 8.26
C LEU A 29 7.28 -2.71 8.78
N ILE A 30 7.94 -1.53 8.77
CA ILE A 30 7.27 -0.27 9.12
C ILE A 30 6.18 0.04 8.10
N ASP A 31 6.48 -0.05 6.81
CA ASP A 31 5.52 0.19 5.72
C ASP A 31 4.31 -0.75 5.86
N PHE A 32 4.55 -2.05 6.07
CA PHE A 32 3.51 -3.02 6.38
C PHE A 32 2.67 -2.62 7.61
N GLY A 33 3.32 -2.17 8.69
CA GLY A 33 2.65 -1.69 9.89
C GLY A 33 1.79 -0.45 9.64
N ASP A 34 2.26 0.50 8.84
CA ASP A 34 1.50 1.71 8.49
C ASP A 34 0.24 1.37 7.68
N TRP A 35 0.28 0.36 6.80
CA TRP A 35 -0.92 -0.18 6.14
C TRP A 35 -1.86 -0.88 7.12
N ALA A 36 -1.33 -1.75 7.99
CA ALA A 36 -2.13 -2.48 8.96
C ALA A 36 -2.82 -1.56 9.99
N ASN A 37 -2.25 -0.38 10.26
CA ASN A 37 -2.79 0.63 11.17
C ASN A 37 -3.51 1.78 10.44
N GLU A 38 -3.88 1.60 9.17
CA GLU A 38 -4.65 2.57 8.37
C GLU A 38 -3.99 3.97 8.24
N ARG A 39 -2.67 4.04 8.44
CA ARG A 39 -1.90 5.29 8.29
C ARG A 39 -1.66 5.60 6.80
N HIS A 40 -1.67 4.56 5.97
CA HIS A 40 -1.80 4.68 4.52
C HIS A 40 -3.25 4.53 4.12
N ARG A 41 -3.80 5.56 3.47
CA ARG A 41 -5.14 5.57 2.90
C ARG A 41 -5.13 6.25 1.54
N ILE A 42 -5.94 5.73 0.63
CA ILE A 42 -6.20 6.38 -0.65
C ILE A 42 -7.49 7.19 -0.45
N PRO A 43 -7.47 8.51 -0.67
CA PRO A 43 -8.70 9.30 -0.60
C PRO A 43 -9.66 8.81 -1.70
N GLY A 44 -10.85 8.40 -1.28
CA GLY A 44 -11.96 8.08 -2.19
C GLY A 44 -12.94 9.25 -2.29
N GLU A 45 -13.72 9.27 -3.37
CA GLU A 45 -14.97 10.01 -3.40
C GLU A 45 -15.95 9.38 -2.41
N GLN A 46 -16.90 10.16 -1.88
CA GLN A 46 -17.94 9.61 -1.01
C GLN A 46 -18.86 8.77 -1.90
N PHE A 47 -18.73 7.45 -1.81
CA PHE A 47 -19.67 6.53 -2.41
C PHE A 47 -20.79 6.26 -1.40
N GLU A 48 -22.03 6.29 -1.86
CA GLU A 48 -23.13 5.72 -1.09
C GLU A 48 -22.86 4.23 -0.93
N ASP A 49 -22.98 3.71 0.29
CA ASP A 49 -22.87 2.28 0.58
C ASP A 49 -24.02 1.55 -0.12
N VAL A 50 -23.81 1.18 -1.39
CA VAL A 50 -24.69 0.27 -2.10
C VAL A 50 -24.46 -1.12 -1.53
N SER A 51 -25.47 -1.63 -0.82
CA SER A 51 -25.40 -2.95 -0.22
C SER A 51 -25.30 -4.01 -1.33
N SER A 52 -24.65 -5.14 -1.03
CA SER A 52 -24.57 -6.25 -2.00
C SER A 52 -25.94 -6.79 -2.41
N ASP A 53 -26.96 -6.64 -1.55
CA ASP A 53 -28.34 -7.00 -1.83
C ASP A 53 -28.99 -6.08 -2.88
N ASP A 54 -28.59 -4.79 -2.94
CA ASP A 54 -29.12 -3.82 -3.92
C ASP A 54 -28.58 -4.03 -5.35
N MET A 55 -27.51 -4.82 -5.51
CA MET A 55 -26.90 -5.10 -6.84
C MET A 55 -27.59 -6.25 -7.60
N GLU A 56 -28.49 -7.02 -6.97
CA GLU A 56 -29.18 -8.15 -7.62
C GLU A 56 -30.43 -7.73 -8.41
N GLU A 57 -31.02 -6.56 -8.16
CA GLU A 57 -32.25 -6.11 -8.84
C GLU A 57 -32.04 -5.53 -10.25
N ASP A 58 -30.82 -5.10 -10.63
CA ASP A 58 -30.54 -4.49 -11.95
C ASP A 58 -30.32 -5.51 -13.09
N HIS A 59 -30.20 -6.80 -12.77
CA HIS A 59 -29.92 -7.86 -13.74
C HIS A 59 -31.11 -8.78 -14.07
N ARG A 60 -32.34 -8.35 -13.78
CA ARG A 60 -33.56 -9.10 -14.11
C ARG A 60 -34.41 -8.47 -15.22
#